data_AF-A0A257W595-F1
#
_entry.id   AF-A0A257W595-F1
#
_cell.length_a   1.000
_cell.length_b   1.000
_cell.length_c   1.000
_cell.angle_alpha   90.00
_cell.angle_beta   90.00
_cell.angle_gamma   90.00
#
_symmetry.space_group_name_H-M   'P 1'
#
loop_
_entity.id
_entity.type
_entity.pdbx_description
1 polymer ?
#
loop_
_entity_poly.entity_id
_entity_poly.type
_entity_poly.pdbx_seq_one_letter_code
_entity_poly.pdbx_strand_id
1 'polypeptide(L)'
;MPVQRLTPAQALQKLKHYCAYQERSHSEVKEKAYGFGLHRQEVDEVISALIQEDYLNEERFAIAFAGGKFRMKGWGRAKIKYEL
;
A
#
# COMPACT_ATOMS: atom_id res chain seq x y z
N MET A 1 -19.64 -3.19 -15.31
CA MET A 1 -18.52 -4.11 -15.63
C MET A 1 -18.48 -5.16 -14.52
N PRO A 2 -18.53 -6.47 -14.82
CA PRO A 2 -18.47 -7.47 -13.77
C PRO A 2 -17.08 -7.41 -13.14
N VAL A 3 -17.02 -7.21 -11.82
CA VAL A 3 -15.76 -7.21 -11.09
C VAL A 3 -15.24 -8.65 -11.14
N GLN A 4 -14.25 -8.92 -11.99
CA GLN A 4 -13.61 -10.24 -12.02
C GLN A 4 -12.91 -10.43 -10.68
N ARG A 5 -13.46 -11.34 -9.87
CA ARG A 5 -12.87 -11.71 -8.60
C ARG A 5 -11.57 -12.46 -8.85
N LEU A 6 -10.46 -11.91 -8.37
CA LEU A 6 -9.17 -12.59 -8.40
C LEU A 6 -9.08 -13.58 -7.24
N THR A 7 -8.31 -14.65 -7.45
CA THR A 7 -7.92 -15.52 -6.34
C THR A 7 -6.92 -14.78 -5.43
N PRO A 8 -6.87 -15.09 -4.13
CA PRO A 8 -5.96 -14.43 -3.20
C PRO A 8 -4.49 -14.53 -3.63
N ALA A 9 -4.08 -15.67 -4.21
CA ALA A 9 -2.74 -15.85 -4.76
C ALA A 9 -2.43 -14.92 -5.94
N GLN A 10 -3.38 -14.75 -6.88
CA GLN A 10 -3.19 -13.83 -8.01
C GLN A 10 -3.19 -12.37 -7.57
N ALA A 11 -4.06 -12.01 -6.61
CA ALA A 11 -4.12 -10.68 -6.05
C ALA A 11 -2.84 -10.33 -5.28
N LEU A 12 -2.31 -11.27 -4.50
CA LEU A 12 -1.04 -11.13 -3.78
C LEU A 12 0.12 -10.86 -4.74
N GLN A 13 0.22 -11.60 -5.85
CA GLN A 13 1.27 -11.33 -6.85
C GLN A 13 1.14 -9.93 -7.47
N LYS A 14 -0.08 -9.49 -7.80
CA LYS A 14 -0.32 -8.12 -8.29
C LYS A 14 0.01 -7.07 -7.25
N LEU A 15 -0.32 -7.30 -5.98
CA LEU A 15 -0.03 -6.37 -4.89
C LEU A 15 1.46 -6.29 -4.57
N LYS A 16 2.20 -7.40 -4.68
CA LYS A 16 3.68 -7.39 -4.60
C LYS A 16 4.28 -6.47 -5.64
N HIS A 17 3.89 -6.63 -6.91
CA HIS A 17 4.35 -5.72 -7.97
C HIS A 17 3.92 -4.26 -7.71
N TYR A 18 2.72 -4.06 -7.18
CA TYR A 18 2.21 -2.73 -6.87
C TYR A 18 3.00 -2.03 -5.75
N CYS A 19 3.37 -2.75 -4.69
CA CYS A 19 4.19 -2.23 -3.58
C CYS A 19 5.68 -2.13 -3.94
N ALA A 20 6.19 -3.03 -4.79
CA ALA A 20 7.57 -2.97 -5.28
C ALA A 20 7.83 -1.76 -6.19
N TYR A 21 6.81 -1.32 -6.92
CA TYR A 21 6.94 -0.17 -7.82
C TYR A 21 7.02 1.17 -7.06
N GLN A 22 6.28 1.30 -5.96
CA GLN A 22 6.29 2.49 -5.11
C GLN A 22 5.82 2.09 -3.71
N GLU A 23 6.43 2.69 -2.68
CA GLU A 23 5.96 2.59 -1.30
C GLU A 23 4.47 2.96 -1.20
N ARG A 24 3.67 2.10 -0.57
CA ARG A 24 2.22 2.26 -0.39
C ARG A 24 1.82 2.16 1.06
N SER A 25 0.74 2.87 1.40
CA SER A 25 0.09 2.75 2.69
C SER A 25 -0.77 1.47 2.78
N HIS A 26 -1.03 0.98 4.00
CA HIS A 26 -1.97 -0.12 4.22
C HIS A 26 -3.37 0.19 3.67
N SER A 27 -3.81 1.45 3.73
CA SER A 27 -5.11 1.88 3.23
C SER A 27 -5.23 1.72 1.72
N GLU A 28 -4.23 2.17 0.95
CA GLU A 28 -4.21 2.00 -0.51
C GLU A 28 -4.21 0.52 -0.91
N VAL A 29 -3.43 -0.31 -0.21
CA VAL A 29 -3.34 -1.74 -0.50
C VAL A 29 -4.64 -2.46 -0.14
N LYS A 30 -5.28 -2.11 0.98
CA LYS A 30 -6.63 -2.59 1.33
C LYS A 30 -7.64 -2.25 0.26
N GLU A 31 -7.73 -0.99 -0.12
CA GLU A 31 -8.68 -0.52 -1.13
C GLU A 31 -8.49 -1.24 -2.46
N LYS A 32 -7.23 -1.43 -2.88
CA LYS A 32 -6.90 -2.17 -4.10
C LYS A 32 -7.24 -3.65 -4.01
N ALA A 33 -7.02 -4.29 -2.86
CA ALA A 33 -7.40 -5.67 -2.63
C ALA A 33 -8.93 -5.85 -2.68
N TYR A 34 -9.70 -4.95 -2.07
CA TYR A 34 -11.16 -4.94 -2.21
C TYR A 34 -11.60 -4.70 -3.66
N GLY A 35 -10.90 -3.84 -4.41
CA GLY A 35 -11.12 -3.62 -5.84
C GLY A 35 -10.89 -4.86 -6.72
N PHE A 36 -10.11 -5.83 -6.25
CA PHE A 36 -9.95 -7.14 -6.89
C PHE A 36 -11.04 -8.15 -6.52
N GLY A 37 -12.01 -7.76 -5.69
CA GLY A 37 -13.11 -8.60 -5.23
C GLY A 37 -12.75 -9.54 -4.08
N LEU A 38 -11.66 -9.27 -3.35
CA LEU A 38 -11.29 -10.06 -2.17
C LEU A 38 -12.22 -9.74 -1.00
N HIS A 39 -12.52 -10.77 -0.22
CA HIS A 39 -13.22 -10.62 1.06
C HIS A 39 -12.26 -10.22 2.17
N ARG A 40 -12.81 -9.69 3.26
CA ARG A 40 -12.04 -9.21 4.41
C ARG A 40 -10.97 -10.20 4.90
N GLN A 41 -11.31 -11.49 5.02
CA GLN A 41 -10.33 -12.53 5.41
C GLN A 41 -9.18 -12.63 4.41
N GLU A 42 -9.49 -12.68 3.11
CA GLU A 42 -8.47 -12.77 2.05
C GLU A 42 -7.60 -11.50 2.02
N VAL A 43 -8.20 -10.32 2.24
CA VAL A 43 -7.47 -9.05 2.33
C VAL A 43 -6.49 -9.06 3.51
N ASP A 44 -6.95 -9.46 4.69
CA ASP A 44 -6.10 -9.51 5.89
C ASP A 44 -4.96 -10.54 5.74
N GLU A 45 -5.21 -11.70 5.12
CA GLU A 45 -4.18 -12.69 4.80
C GLU A 45 -3.14 -12.13 3.82
N VAL A 46 -3.58 -11.50 2.73
CA VAL A 46 -2.68 -10.95 1.71
C VAL A 46 -1.84 -9.81 2.28
N ILE A 47 -2.43 -8.95 3.11
CA ILE A 47 -1.71 -7.88 3.78
C ILE A 47 -0.68 -8.44 4.75
N SER A 48 -1.06 -9.43 5.56
CA SER A 48 -0.13 -10.08 6.49
C SER A 48 1.06 -10.68 5.76
N ALA A 49 0.84 -11.34 4.61
CA ALA A 49 1.91 -11.86 3.78
C ALA A 49 2.81 -10.76 3.20
N LEU A 50 2.24 -9.64 2.76
CA LEU A 50 3.00 -8.49 2.25
C LEU A 50 3.87 -7.84 3.32
N ILE A 51 3.38 -7.76 4.56
CA ILE A 51 4.15 -7.25 5.70
C ILE A 51 5.27 -8.24 6.08
N GLN A 52 4.95 -9.53 6.16
CA GLN A 52 5.93 -10.56 6.49
C GLN A 52 7.07 -10.67 5.48
N GLU A 53 6.76 -10.47 4.20
CA GLU A 53 7.75 -10.43 3.12
C GLU A 53 8.41 -9.04 2.95
N ASP A 54 8.14 -8.09 3.86
CA ASP A 54 8.66 -6.71 3.85
C ASP A 54 8.36 -5.92 2.56
N TYR A 55 7.32 -6.29 1.82
CA TYR A 55 6.80 -5.51 0.68
C TYR A 55 6.02 -4.28 1.15
N LEU A 56 5.44 -4.33 2.35
CA LEU A 56 4.56 -3.30 2.88
C LEU A 56 5.05 -2.89 4.28
N ASN A 57 5.67 -1.71 4.35
CA ASN A 57 6.33 -1.23 5.55
C ASN A 57 5.91 0.22 5.82
N GLU A 58 5.13 0.43 6.87
CA GLU A 58 4.55 1.74 7.21
C GLU A 58 5.59 2.77 7.61
N GLU A 59 6.67 2.35 8.28
CA GLU A 59 7.76 3.25 8.66
C GLU A 59 8.50 3.75 7.42
N ARG A 60 8.77 2.85 6.48
CA ARG A 60 9.43 3.17 5.21
C ARG A 60 8.55 4.06 4.34
N PHE A 61 7.23 3.85 4.33
CA PHE A 61 6.27 4.74 3.69
C PHE A 61 6.28 6.14 4.33
N ALA A 62 6.22 6.24 5.66
CA ALA A 62 6.24 7.53 6.36
C ALA A 62 7.53 8.33 6.08
N ILE A 63 8.68 7.64 6.05
CA ILE A 63 9.98 8.24 5.73
C ILE A 63 10.03 8.68 4.26
N ALA A 64 9.58 7.85 3.32
CA ALA A 64 9.54 8.16 1.90
C ALA A 64 8.56 9.31 1.58
N PHE A 65 7.39 9.32 2.21
CA PHE A 65 6.38 10.37 2.07
C PHE A 65 6.89 11.71 2.60
N ALA A 66 7.44 11.73 3.82
CA ALA A 66 8.05 12.92 4.39
C ALA A 66 9.27 13.40 3.58
N GLY A 67 10.15 12.49 3.18
CA GLY A 67 11.35 12.78 2.41
C GLY A 67 11.06 13.29 0.99
N GLY A 68 10.08 12.69 0.31
CA GLY A 68 9.65 13.10 -1.02
C GLY A 68 8.99 14.49 -1.02
N LYS A 69 8.12 14.76 -0.04
CA LYS A 69 7.49 16.09 0.13
C LYS A 69 8.51 17.16 0.55
N PHE A 70 9.50 16.80 1.38
CA PHE A 70 10.57 17.70 1.79
C PHE A 70 11.53 18.04 0.64
N ARG A 71 12.03 17.04 -0.11
CA ARG A 71 13.02 17.25 -1.18
C ARG A 71 12.41 17.70 -2.50
N MET A 72 11.27 17.15 -2.93
CA MET A 72 10.70 17.48 -4.25
C MET A 72 9.78 18.72 -4.22
N LYS A 73 9.13 19.01 -3.08
CA LYS A 73 8.18 20.15 -2.99
C LYS A 73 8.62 21.28 -2.06
N GLY A 74 9.76 21.14 -1.37
CA GLY A 74 10.27 22.17 -0.46
C GLY A 74 9.33 22.45 0.72
N TRP A 75 8.51 21.48 1.11
CA TRP A 75 7.53 21.68 2.18
C TRP A 75 8.23 21.76 3.54
N GLY A 76 8.02 22.87 4.26
CA GLY A 76 8.50 23.03 5.63
C GLY A 76 7.89 21.99 6.58
N ARG A 77 8.62 21.66 7.66
CA ARG A 77 8.30 20.61 8.65
C ARG A 77 6.85 20.62 9.16
N ALA A 78 6.22 21.80 9.25
CA ALA A 78 4.84 21.96 9.71
C ALA A 78 3.77 21.42 8.74
N LYS A 79 3.98 21.49 7.41
CA LYS A 79 3.02 20.98 6.42
C LYS A 79 3.01 19.45 6.36
N ILE A 80 4.17 18.83 6.54
CA ILE A 80 4.31 17.37 6.52
C ILE A 80 3.55 16.74 7.70
N LYS A 81 3.51 17.42 8.85
CA LYS A 81 2.83 16.92 10.05
C LYS A 81 1.30 17.05 10.01
N TYR A 82 0.75 17.91 9.14
CA TYR A 82 -0.69 18.13 9.02
C TYR A 82 -1.37 17.19 8.02
N GLU A 83 -0.58 16.50 7.21
CA GLU A 83 -1.04 15.63 6.11
C GLU A 83 -0.77 14.14 6.39
N LEU A 84 -0.29 13.83 7.60
CA LEU A 84 0.01 12.52 8.14
C LEU A 84 -1.16 12.00 8.98
#